data_AF-A0AA86VMY0-F1
#
_entry.id   AF-A0AA86VMY0-F1
#
_cell.length_a   1.000
_cell.length_b   1.000
_cell.length_c   1.000
_cell.angle_alpha   90.00
_cell.angle_beta   90.00
_cell.angle_gamma   90.00
#
_symmetry.space_group_name_H-M   'P 1'
#
loop_
_entity.id
_entity.type
_entity.pdbx_description
1 polymer ?
#
loop_
_entity_poly.entity_id
_entity_poly.type
_entity_poly.pdbx_seq_one_letter_code
_entity_poly.pdbx_strand_id
1 'polypeptide(L)'
;MGEATERYAVVTGANKGIGLEIVKQLASAGIKVVLTARNEERGLHAMETIKASGLSHLVMFHQVDVADATSVASLADFIKSECGKLDILVNNAGIGGGAIKDTDLFTSVLFNRGTILNTNDKYGQSKPYRGLDNPNLNN
;
A
#
# COMPACT_ATOMS: atom_id res chain seq x y z
N MET A 1 -14.76 -24.33 9.36
CA MET A 1 -13.37 -23.87 9.29
C MET A 1 -13.39 -22.56 8.52
N GLY A 2 -13.00 -21.45 9.13
CA GLY A 2 -13.01 -20.16 8.44
C GLY A 2 -11.88 -20.12 7.42
N GLU A 3 -12.22 -19.91 6.15
CA GLU A 3 -11.26 -19.61 5.08
C GLU A 3 -10.32 -18.51 5.56
N ALA A 4 -9.02 -18.80 5.68
CA ALA A 4 -8.04 -17.77 6.00
C ALA A 4 -7.93 -16.86 4.78
N THR A 5 -8.67 -15.76 4.79
CA THR A 5 -8.66 -14.80 3.68
C THR A 5 -7.27 -14.21 3.55
N GLU A 6 -6.57 -14.50 2.45
CA GLU A 6 -5.29 -13.87 2.14
C GLU A 6 -5.47 -12.35 2.15
N ARG A 7 -4.59 -11.64 2.86
CA ARG A 7 -4.63 -10.18 2.96
C ARG A 7 -3.49 -9.57 2.16
N TYR A 8 -3.80 -8.48 1.48
CA TYR A 8 -2.87 -7.76 0.63
C TYR A 8 -2.67 -6.34 1.15
N ALA A 9 -1.40 -5.94 1.24
CA ALA A 9 -1.00 -4.62 1.65
C ALA A 9 -0.13 -3.94 0.59
N VAL A 10 -0.28 -2.64 0.43
CA VAL A 10 0.62 -1.81 -0.38
C VAL A 10 1.29 -0.81 0.55
N VAL A 11 2.61 -0.70 0.48
CA VAL A 11 3.38 0.27 1.26
C VAL A 11 4.14 1.17 0.31
N THR A 12 3.78 2.45 0.29
CA THR A 12 4.43 3.44 -0.58
C THR A 12 5.73 3.97 -0.02
N GLY A 13 6.75 4.17 -0.87
CA GLY A 13 8.05 4.68 -0.44
C GLY A 13 8.77 3.75 0.55
N ALA A 14 8.63 2.44 0.37
CA ALA A 14 9.06 1.41 1.31
C ALA A 14 10.48 0.88 1.07
N ASN A 15 11.31 1.59 0.29
CA ASN A 15 12.69 1.19 0.04
C ASN A 15 13.66 1.41 1.21
N LYS A 16 13.26 2.16 2.26
CA LYS A 16 14.09 2.39 3.44
C LYS A 16 13.25 2.82 4.65
N GLY A 17 13.90 2.86 5.81
CA GLY A 17 13.34 3.44 7.03
C GLY A 17 12.06 2.74 7.48
N ILE A 18 11.08 3.53 7.93
CA ILE A 18 9.82 3.04 8.48
C ILE A 18 9.04 2.20 7.47
N GLY A 19 8.99 2.61 6.20
CA GLY A 19 8.28 1.85 5.17
C GLY A 19 8.83 0.44 4.97
N LEU A 20 10.16 0.28 4.96
CA LEU A 20 10.78 -1.04 4.85
C LEU A 20 10.49 -1.93 6.06
N GLU A 21 10.49 -1.34 7.26
CA GLU A 21 10.18 -2.07 8.49
C GLU A 21 8.70 -2.47 8.55
N ILE A 22 7.78 -1.61 8.09
CA ILE A 22 6.36 -1.96 7.95
C ILE A 22 6.18 -3.14 6.99
N VAL A 23 6.88 -3.16 5.86
CA VAL A 23 6.84 -4.30 4.93
C VAL A 23 7.26 -5.59 5.64
N LYS A 24 8.34 -5.56 6.42
CA LYS A 24 8.81 -6.73 7.19
C LYS A 24 7.79 -7.20 8.22
N GLN A 25 7.19 -6.29 8.97
CA GLN A 25 6.20 -6.65 9.99
C GLN A 25 4.92 -7.22 9.38
N LEU A 26 4.42 -6.60 8.30
CA LEU A 26 3.23 -7.11 7.60
C LEU A 26 3.50 -8.49 6.99
N ALA A 27 4.64 -8.66 6.32
CA ALA A 27 5.04 -9.96 5.78
C ALA A 27 5.23 -11.01 6.89
N SER A 28 5.82 -10.64 8.03
CA SER A 28 5.96 -11.55 9.18
C SER A 28 4.61 -11.96 9.79
N ALA A 29 3.57 -11.14 9.60
CA ALA A 29 2.19 -11.44 9.98
C ALA A 29 1.43 -12.29 8.93
N GLY A 30 2.12 -12.77 7.89
CA GLY A 30 1.53 -13.59 6.81
C GLY A 30 0.73 -12.79 5.78
N ILE A 31 0.89 -11.47 5.74
CA ILE A 31 0.22 -10.58 4.77
C ILE A 31 1.11 -10.48 3.54
N LYS A 32 0.53 -10.58 2.34
CA LYS A 32 1.25 -10.33 1.09
C LYS A 32 1.41 -8.82 0.90
N VAL A 33 2.64 -8.35 0.70
CA VAL A 33 2.96 -6.92 0.68
C VAL A 33 3.57 -6.51 -0.65
N VAL A 34 3.01 -5.48 -1.28
CA VAL A 34 3.63 -4.78 -2.40
C VAL A 34 4.49 -3.65 -1.82
N LEU A 35 5.81 -3.87 -1.85
CA LEU A 35 6.82 -2.85 -1.58
C LEU A 35 6.91 -1.94 -2.80
N THR A 36 6.71 -0.64 -2.61
CA THR A 36 6.87 0.30 -3.74
C THR A 36 7.91 1.37 -3.46
N ALA A 37 8.58 1.80 -4.53
CA ALA A 37 9.59 2.83 -4.48
C ALA A 37 9.63 3.58 -5.82
N ARG A 38 9.97 4.87 -5.78
CA ARG A 38 10.12 5.68 -6.99
C ARG A 38 11.33 5.26 -7.83
N ASN A 39 12.43 4.93 -7.16
CA ASN A 39 13.65 4.48 -7.82
C ASN A 39 13.73 2.95 -7.74
N GLU A 40 13.78 2.31 -8.90
CA GLU A 40 13.80 0.86 -9.06
C GLU A 40 15.00 0.21 -8.37
N GLU A 41 16.22 0.70 -8.62
CA GLU A 41 17.45 0.16 -8.03
C GLU A 41 17.37 0.10 -6.50
N ARG A 42 16.88 1.18 -5.88
CA ARG A 42 16.70 1.23 -4.42
C ARG A 42 15.60 0.29 -3.94
N GLY A 43 14.57 0.06 -4.75
CA GLY A 43 13.52 -0.91 -4.48
C GLY A 43 14.03 -2.34 -4.53
N LEU A 44 14.84 -2.67 -5.54
CA LEU A 44 15.49 -3.97 -5.68
C LEU A 44 16.46 -4.24 -4.53
N HIS A 45 17.23 -3.25 -4.10
CA HIS A 45 18.09 -3.39 -2.93
C HIS A 45 17.28 -3.62 -1.63
N ALA A 46 16.12 -2.98 -1.50
CA ALA A 46 15.21 -3.27 -0.39
C ALA A 46 14.68 -4.71 -0.45
N MET A 47 14.39 -5.23 -1.64
CA MET A 47 14.01 -6.64 -1.83
C MET A 47 15.12 -7.61 -1.42
N GLU A 48 16.39 -7.29 -1.63
CA GLU A 48 17.51 -8.10 -1.12
C GLU A 48 17.50 -8.17 0.41
N THR A 49 17.21 -7.05 1.08
CA THR A 49 17.07 -7.00 2.54
C THR A 49 15.92 -7.88 3.03
N ILE A 50 14.79 -7.89 2.30
CA ILE A 50 13.65 -8.76 2.60
C ILE A 50 13.99 -10.24 2.36
N LYS A 51 14.70 -10.56 1.27
CA LYS A 51 15.18 -11.91 0.97
C LYS A 51 16.07 -12.45 2.09
N ALA A 52 16.99 -11.64 2.60
CA ALA A 52 17.83 -12.00 3.74
C ALA A 52 17.03 -12.29 5.03
N SER A 53 15.80 -11.76 5.13
CA SER A 53 14.89 -12.00 6.26
C SER A 53 13.99 -13.23 6.07
N GLY A 54 14.09 -13.96 4.95
CA GLY A 54 13.26 -15.14 4.66
C GLY A 54 11.82 -14.85 4.24
N LEU A 55 11.46 -13.58 4.02
CA LEU A 55 10.09 -13.14 3.76
C LEU A 55 9.80 -12.87 2.27
N SER A 56 10.73 -13.22 1.38
CA SER A 56 10.63 -12.89 -0.06
C SER A 56 9.40 -13.46 -0.77
N HIS A 57 8.85 -14.56 -0.28
CA HIS A 57 7.65 -15.19 -0.84
C HIS A 57 6.36 -14.42 -0.55
N LEU A 58 6.38 -13.49 0.41
CA LEU A 58 5.24 -12.64 0.79
C LEU A 58 5.40 -11.21 0.29
N VAL A 59 6.51 -10.86 -0.34
CA VAL A 59 6.78 -9.48 -0.75
C VAL A 59 7.02 -9.40 -2.25
N MET A 60 6.28 -8.50 -2.89
CA MET A 60 6.43 -8.16 -4.31
C MET A 60 6.94 -6.73 -4.42
N PHE A 61 7.69 -6.45 -5.49
CA PHE A 61 8.14 -5.09 -5.77
C PHE A 61 7.41 -4.51 -6.98
N HIS A 62 6.98 -3.26 -6.85
CA HIS A 62 6.49 -2.48 -7.99
C HIS A 62 7.04 -1.05 -7.91
N GLN A 63 7.65 -0.58 -8.99
CA GLN A 63 8.13 0.80 -9.07
C GLN A 63 6.92 1.75 -9.16
N VAL A 64 6.86 2.78 -8.33
CA VAL A 64 5.79 3.78 -8.38
C VAL A 64 6.31 5.17 -8.03
N ASP A 65 5.98 6.14 -8.87
CA ASP A 65 6.04 7.55 -8.51
C ASP A 65 4.64 8.01 -8.11
N VAL A 66 4.44 8.29 -6.82
CA VAL A 66 3.16 8.77 -6.28
C VAL A 66 2.76 10.15 -6.80
N ALA A 67 3.69 10.88 -7.44
CA ALA A 67 3.41 12.16 -8.10
C ALA A 67 2.96 12.01 -9.57
N ASP A 68 3.03 10.81 -10.15
CA ASP A 68 2.61 10.52 -11.53
C ASP A 68 1.37 9.64 -11.53
N ALA A 69 0.25 10.20 -12.00
CA ALA A 69 -1.03 9.51 -12.10
C ALA A 69 -0.96 8.25 -12.98
N THR A 70 -0.11 8.23 -14.01
CA THR A 70 0.08 7.06 -14.88
C THR A 70 0.77 5.93 -14.13
N SER A 71 1.79 6.27 -13.34
CA SER A 71 2.50 5.32 -12.48
C SER A 71 1.57 4.73 -11.42
N VAL A 72 0.72 5.56 -10.82
CA VAL A 72 -0.33 5.12 -9.87
C VAL A 72 -1.34 4.19 -10.53
N ALA A 73 -1.81 4.50 -11.74
CA ALA A 73 -2.73 3.65 -12.48
C ALA A 73 -2.11 2.27 -12.79
N SER A 74 -0.84 2.25 -13.22
CA SER A 74 -0.10 1.00 -13.43
C SER A 74 -0.03 0.14 -12.17
N LEU A 75 0.21 0.75 -11.00
CA LEU A 75 0.21 0.02 -9.73
C LEU A 75 -1.20 -0.53 -9.40
N ALA A 76 -2.25 0.24 -9.65
CA ALA A 76 -3.61 -0.23 -9.44
C ALA A 76 -3.93 -1.45 -10.32
N ASP A 77 -3.55 -1.44 -11.59
CA ASP A 77 -3.78 -2.56 -12.50
C ASP A 77 -2.92 -3.79 -12.12
N PHE A 78 -1.69 -3.58 -11.66
CA PHE A 78 -0.87 -4.64 -11.09
C PHE A 78 -1.55 -5.29 -9.88
N ILE A 79 -2.08 -4.50 -8.94
CA ILE A 79 -2.78 -5.03 -7.76
C ILE A 79 -4.05 -5.79 -8.17
N LYS A 80 -4.82 -5.30 -9.16
CA LYS A 80 -5.97 -6.06 -9.68
C LYS A 80 -5.57 -7.41 -10.24
N SER A 81 -4.49 -7.45 -11.03
CA SER A 81 -4.01 -8.66 -11.69
C SER A 81 -3.46 -9.69 -10.69
N GLU A 82 -2.57 -9.24 -9.80
CA GLU A 82 -1.83 -10.16 -8.91
C GLU A 82 -2.57 -10.46 -7.61
N CYS A 83 -3.31 -9.49 -7.08
CA CYS A 83 -3.92 -9.57 -5.75
C CYS A 83 -5.45 -9.73 -5.82
N GLY A 84 -6.09 -9.22 -6.87
CA GLY A 84 -7.56 -9.17 -7.02
C GLY A 84 -8.27 -8.22 -6.06
N LYS A 85 -7.63 -7.83 -4.95
CA LYS A 85 -8.13 -6.90 -3.93
C LYS A 85 -6.98 -6.21 -3.19
N LEU A 86 -7.30 -5.13 -2.49
CA LEU A 86 -6.40 -4.46 -1.57
C LEU A 86 -7.07 -4.30 -0.19
N ASP A 87 -6.43 -4.81 0.86
CA ASP A 87 -6.94 -4.75 2.23
C ASP A 87 -6.28 -3.62 3.06
N ILE A 88 -5.01 -3.30 2.77
CA ILE A 88 -4.23 -2.31 3.54
C ILE A 88 -3.47 -1.41 2.57
N LEU A 89 -3.57 -0.08 2.75
CA LEU A 89 -2.73 0.88 2.06
C LEU A 89 -1.98 1.72 3.09
N VAL A 90 -0.66 1.72 2.99
CA VAL A 90 0.23 2.52 3.83
C VAL A 90 0.83 3.64 3.00
N ASN A 91 0.36 4.86 3.25
CA ASN A 91 0.85 6.09 2.66
C ASN A 91 2.12 6.52 3.40
N ASN A 92 3.26 5.96 2.99
CA ASN A 92 4.56 6.21 3.60
C ASN A 92 5.53 6.98 2.69
N ALA A 93 5.21 7.16 1.41
CA ALA A 93 6.03 7.99 0.52
C ALA A 93 6.12 9.45 1.04
N GLY A 94 7.28 9.80 1.61
CA GLY A 94 7.58 11.15 2.03
C GLY A 94 7.92 12.02 0.81
N ILE A 95 6.94 12.76 0.32
CA ILE A 95 7.20 13.90 -0.57
C ILE A 95 7.56 15.07 0.35
N GLY A 96 8.81 15.53 0.31
CA GLY A 96 9.18 16.76 1.02
C GLY A 96 8.31 17.91 0.49
N GLY A 97 7.29 18.30 1.27
CA GLY A 97 6.47 19.49 1.00
C GLY A 97 5.07 19.28 0.40
N GLY A 98 4.47 18.09 0.41
CA GLY A 98 3.09 17.94 -0.07
C GLY A 98 2.42 16.67 0.42
N ALA A 99 1.26 16.81 1.07
CA ALA A 99 0.37 15.70 1.33
C ALA A 99 -0.11 15.13 -0.02
N ILE A 100 -0.04 13.80 -0.16
CA ILE A 100 -0.53 13.07 -1.33
C ILE A 100 -2.05 13.31 -1.40
N LYS A 101 -2.51 14.09 -2.38
CA LYS A 101 -3.95 14.36 -2.59
C LYS A 101 -4.67 13.24 -3.36
N ASP A 102 -3.93 12.31 -3.95
CA ASP A 102 -4.47 11.29 -4.85
C ASP A 102 -4.82 9.97 -4.13
N THR A 103 -5.41 10.08 -2.95
CA THR A 103 -5.90 8.88 -2.23
C THR A 103 -7.15 8.31 -2.92
N ASP A 104 -7.88 9.12 -3.68
CA ASP A 104 -9.11 8.76 -4.39
C ASP A 104 -8.90 7.69 -5.47
N LEU A 105 -7.75 7.63 -6.15
CA LEU A 105 -7.50 6.65 -7.23
C LEU A 105 -7.34 5.21 -6.69
N PHE A 106 -6.67 5.02 -5.55
CA PHE A 106 -6.60 3.71 -4.90
C PHE A 106 -7.92 3.31 -4.24
N THR A 107 -8.59 4.30 -3.65
CA THR A 107 -9.81 4.08 -2.86
C THR A 107 -10.99 3.70 -3.75
N SER A 108 -11.10 4.31 -4.94
CA SER A 108 -12.21 4.05 -5.87
C SER A 108 -12.11 2.72 -6.62
N VAL A 109 -10.92 2.12 -6.70
CA VAL A 109 -10.66 1.02 -7.64
C VAL A 109 -10.47 -0.34 -6.95
N LEU A 110 -9.99 -0.39 -5.69
CA LEU A 110 -9.46 -1.63 -5.11
C LEU A 110 -9.84 -1.90 -3.64
N PHE A 111 -10.45 -0.94 -2.96
CA PHE A 111 -10.64 -1.02 -1.51
C PHE A 111 -11.94 -1.72 -1.14
N ASN A 112 -11.85 -2.98 -0.73
CA ASN A 112 -12.98 -3.73 -0.19
C ASN A 112 -12.77 -3.94 1.32
N ARG A 113 -13.37 -3.07 2.16
CA ARG A 113 -13.29 -3.11 3.65
C ARG A 113 -11.86 -3.11 4.23
N GLY A 114 -11.01 -2.17 3.81
CA GLY A 114 -9.63 -2.02 4.31
C GLY A 114 -9.41 -0.86 5.28
N THR A 115 -8.19 -0.78 5.83
CA THR A 115 -7.70 0.36 6.64
C THR A 115 -6.60 1.11 5.90
N ILE A 116 -6.67 2.44 5.86
CA ILE A 116 -5.60 3.30 5.31
C ILE A 116 -4.77 3.84 6.47
N LEU A 117 -3.46 3.66 6.39
CA LEU A 117 -2.50 4.13 7.40
C LEU A 117 -1.59 5.18 6.78
N ASN A 118 -1.63 6.40 7.31
CA ASN A 118 -0.76 7.49 6.90
C ASN A 118 0.38 7.65 7.91
N THR A 119 1.64 7.48 7.49
CA THR A 119 2.79 7.55 8.42
C THR A 119 3.38 8.96 8.55
N ASN A 120 2.83 9.95 7.83
CA ASN A 120 3.18 11.37 7.94
C ASN A 120 2.44 12.12 9.07
N ASP A 121 1.58 11.45 9.84
CA ASP A 121 0.91 12.03 11.01
C ASP A 121 1.90 12.24 12.18
N LYS A 122 2.67 13.32 12.10
CA LYS A 122 3.33 13.93 13.27
C LYS A 122 2.53 15.09 13.88
N TYR A 123 1.30 15.34 13.43
CA TYR A 123 0.34 16.19 14.12
C TYR A 123 -1.06 15.61 13.86
N GLY A 124 -1.71 15.12 14.91
CA GLY A 124 -2.86 14.22 14.89
C GLY A 124 -3.96 14.51 13.87
N GLN A 125 -4.54 13.47 13.30
CA GLN A 125 -5.83 12.86 13.70
C GLN A 125 -6.02 11.57 12.89
N SER A 126 -6.05 10.39 13.52
CA SER A 126 -6.58 9.19 12.87
C SER A 126 -8.09 9.37 12.65
N LYS A 127 -8.51 9.62 11.41
CA LYS A 127 -9.92 9.49 11.06
C LYS A 127 -10.17 8.09 10.52
N PRO A 128 -11.10 7.31 11.10
CA PRO A 128 -11.60 6.11 10.44
C PRO A 128 -12.25 6.55 9.13
N TYR A 129 -11.93 5.88 8.03
CA TYR A 129 -12.66 6.05 6.78
C TYR A 129 -14.11 5.68 7.02
N ARG A 130 -14.98 6.68 7.10
CA ARG A 130 -16.43 6.50 7.04
C ARG A 130 -16.73 6.22 5.58
N GLY A 131 -17.17 5.00 5.30
CA GLY A 131 -17.56 4.58 3.96
C GLY A 131 -18.50 5.61 3.33
N LEU A 132 -18.39 5.78 2.03
CA LEU A 132 -19.33 6.56 1.25
C LEU A 132 -20.74 6.04 1.56
N ASP A 133 -21.47 6.77 2.38
CA ASP A 133 -22.91 6.63 2.54
C ASP A 133 -23.51 6.90 1.15
N ASN A 134 -23.84 5.83 0.42
CA ASN A 134 -24.54 5.87 -0.87
C ASN A 134 -25.81 6.73 -0.73
N PRO A 135 -25.90 7.94 -1.34
CA PRO A 135 -27.10 8.76 -1.21
C PRO A 135 -28.12 8.49 -2.33
N ASN A 136 -28.22 7.26 -2.86
CA ASN A 136 -29.18 6.94 -3.93
C ASN A 136 -29.85 5.57 -3.75
N LEU A 137 -30.45 5.36 -2.58
CA LEU A 137 -31.58 4.45 -2.43
C LEU A 137 -32.65 5.19 -1.64
N ASN A 138 -33.49 5.96 -2.33
CA ASN A 138 -34.91 6.10 -2.03
C ASN A 138 -35.62 6.96 -3.08
N ASN A 139 -36.63 6.32 -3.68
CA ASN A 139 -37.76 6.81 -4.47
C ASN A 139 -37.59 6.91 -5.98
#